data_AF-A0A953LNF0-F1
#
_entry.id   AF-A0A953LNF0-F1
#
_cell.length_a   1.000
_cell.length_b   1.000
_cell.length_c   1.000
_cell.angle_alpha   90.00
_cell.angle_beta   90.00
_cell.angle_gamma   90.00
#
_symmetry.space_group_name_H-M   'P 1'
#
loop_
_entity.id
_entity.type
_entity.pdbx_description
1 polymer ?
#
loop_
_entity_poly.entity_id
_entity_poly.type
_entity_poly.pdbx_seq_one_letter_code
_entity_poly.pdbx_strand_id
1 'polypeptide(L)'
;MAYPRYAIYFTPPPASPLARFGASILGYDCFERIDVEQPDTRALPRKTLTKLTAEPRRYGFHATLVAPFHLEKATESDLLAALSDVTHNTLPIDIGPL
;
A
#
# COMPACT_ATOMS: atom_id res chain seq x y z
N MET A 1 1.54 -18.54 -19.32
CA MET A 1 0.76 -18.21 -18.11
C MET A 1 1.57 -17.24 -17.29
N ALA A 2 1.01 -16.13 -16.83
CA ALA A 2 1.72 -15.21 -15.94
C ALA A 2 1.72 -15.81 -14.53
N TYR A 3 2.89 -16.11 -13.99
CA TYR A 3 3.01 -16.52 -12.60
C TYR A 3 2.72 -15.33 -11.68
N PRO A 4 2.09 -15.54 -10.51
CA PRO A 4 1.81 -14.46 -9.58
C PRO A 4 3.10 -13.79 -9.12
N ARG A 5 3.06 -12.46 -9.00
CA ARG A 5 4.10 -11.63 -8.39
C ARG A 5 3.62 -11.18 -7.03
N TYR A 6 4.48 -11.31 -6.03
CA TYR A 6 4.22 -10.92 -4.66
C TYR A 6 5.03 -9.67 -4.33
N ALA A 7 4.51 -8.82 -3.44
CA ALA A 7 5.22 -7.67 -2.90
C ALA A 7 4.83 -7.51 -1.44
N ILE A 8 5.73 -6.97 -0.61
CA ILE A 8 5.46 -6.77 0.82
C ILE A 8 5.53 -5.28 1.10
N TYR A 9 4.40 -4.72 1.53
CA TYR A 9 4.22 -3.31 1.81
C TYR A 9 3.74 -3.12 3.25
N PHE A 10 4.22 -2.05 3.89
CA PHE A 10 3.66 -1.56 5.15
C PHE A 10 2.66 -0.45 4.84
N THR A 11 1.47 -0.53 5.43
CA THR A 11 0.42 0.49 5.30
C THR A 11 0.19 1.18 6.64
N PRO A 12 -0.19 2.46 6.66
CA PRO A 12 -0.64 3.10 7.89
C PRO A 12 -1.87 2.37 8.46
N PRO A 13 -2.09 2.40 9.78
CA PRO A 13 -3.27 1.78 10.38
C PRO A 13 -4.58 2.24 9.71
N PRO A 14 -5.55 1.34 9.48
CA PRO A 14 -6.85 1.71 8.93
C PRO A 14 -7.48 2.87 9.69
N ALA A 15 -8.12 3.79 8.99
CA ALA A 15 -8.73 5.00 9.56
C ALA A 15 -7.77 5.90 10.38
N SER A 16 -6.44 5.74 10.29
CA SER A 16 -5.50 6.73 10.82
C SER A 16 -5.52 8.02 9.99
N PRO A 17 -5.06 9.17 10.54
CA PRO A 17 -4.91 10.41 9.76
C PRO A 17 -4.06 10.23 8.50
N LEU A 18 -2.97 9.47 8.59
CA LEU A 18 -2.08 9.21 7.44
C LEU A 18 -2.76 8.32 6.39
N ALA A 19 -3.54 7.31 6.81
CA ALA A 19 -4.32 6.49 5.88
C ALA A 19 -5.35 7.34 5.12
N ARG A 20 -6.12 8.19 5.83
CA ARG A 20 -7.10 9.10 5.20
C ARG A 20 -6.44 10.08 4.24
N PHE A 21 -5.31 10.67 4.64
CA PHE A 21 -4.53 11.54 3.77
C PHE A 21 -4.13 10.79 2.48
N GLY A 22 -3.49 9.62 2.61
CA GLY A 22 -3.08 8.80 1.49
C GLY A 22 -4.23 8.42 0.56
N ALA A 23 -5.36 7.97 1.11
CA ALA A 23 -6.55 7.63 0.34
C ALA A 23 -7.12 8.85 -0.41
N SER A 24 -7.14 10.03 0.22
CA SER A 24 -7.58 11.27 -0.44
C SER A 24 -6.66 11.70 -1.59
N ILE A 25 -5.34 11.51 -1.48
CA ILE A 25 -4.41 11.83 -2.55
C ILE A 25 -4.53 10.82 -3.69
N LEU A 26 -4.62 9.52 -3.37
CA LEU A 26 -4.70 8.44 -4.36
C LEU A 26 -6.08 8.33 -5.03
N GLY A 27 -7.12 8.83 -4.35
CA GLY A 27 -8.52 8.71 -4.76
C GLY A 27 -9.12 7.34 -4.52
N TYR A 28 -8.53 6.54 -3.62
CA TYR A 28 -8.94 5.17 -3.33
C TYR A 28 -8.52 4.76 -1.92
N ASP A 29 -9.44 4.18 -1.16
CA ASP A 29 -9.16 3.53 0.11
C ASP A 29 -8.97 2.02 -0.11
N CYS A 30 -7.77 1.51 0.18
CA CYS A 30 -7.45 0.10 -0.04
C CYS A 30 -8.02 -0.87 1.00
N PHE A 31 -8.43 -0.37 2.18
CA PHE A 31 -9.04 -1.19 3.23
C PHE A 31 -10.55 -1.35 2.97
N GLU A 32 -11.24 -0.23 2.76
CA GLU A 32 -12.69 -0.22 2.47
C GLU A 32 -13.00 -0.56 1.01
N ARG A 33 -11.99 -0.48 0.14
CA ARG A 33 -12.07 -0.76 -1.31
C ARG A 33 -13.04 0.16 -2.05
N ILE A 34 -13.08 1.43 -1.67
CA ILE A 34 -13.95 2.45 -2.25
C ILE A 34 -13.15 3.59 -2.88
N ASP A 35 -13.74 4.25 -3.87
CA ASP A 35 -13.21 5.50 -4.39
C ASP A 35 -13.37 6.62 -3.34
N VAL A 36 -12.36 7.49 -3.27
CA VAL A 36 -12.33 8.64 -2.36
C VAL A 36 -12.21 9.91 -3.19
N GLU A 37 -12.94 10.95 -2.80
CA GLU A 37 -12.86 12.24 -3.48
C GLU A 37 -11.46 12.85 -3.31
N GLN A 38 -10.78 13.08 -4.42
CA GLN A 38 -9.46 13.72 -4.44
C GLN A 38 -9.57 15.24 -4.25
N PRO A 39 -8.57 15.88 -3.61
CA PRO A 39 -8.55 17.34 -3.52
C PRO A 39 -8.51 17.96 -4.92
N ASP A 40 -9.17 19.11 -5.06
CA ASP A 40 -9.09 19.94 -6.25
C ASP A 40 -8.46 21.28 -5.89
N THR A 41 -7.27 21.54 -6.42
CA THR A 41 -6.50 22.74 -6.09
C THR A 41 -6.08 23.46 -7.35
N ARG A 42 -5.86 24.77 -7.27
CA ARG A 42 -5.37 25.55 -8.42
C ARG A 42 -3.99 25.07 -8.91
N ALA A 43 -3.12 24.63 -8.00
CA ALA A 43 -1.78 24.15 -8.33
C ALA A 43 -1.78 22.73 -8.92
N LEU A 44 -2.71 21.87 -8.46
CA LEU A 44 -2.87 20.52 -8.94
C LEU A 44 -4.38 20.22 -9.09
N PRO A 45 -4.96 20.43 -10.28
CA PRO A 45 -6.36 20.16 -10.53
C PRO A 45 -6.68 18.68 -10.38
N ARG A 46 -7.87 18.35 -9.88
CA ARG A 46 -8.30 16.97 -9.61
C ARG A 46 -8.07 16.04 -10.80
N LYS A 47 -8.45 16.46 -12.01
CA LYS A 47 -8.27 15.66 -13.25
C LYS A 47 -6.82 15.25 -13.48
N THR A 48 -5.87 16.14 -13.18
CA THR A 48 -4.44 15.86 -13.30
C THR A 48 -4.00 14.86 -12.22
N LEU A 49 -4.42 15.08 -10.97
CA LEU A 49 -4.11 14.17 -9.86
C LEU A 49 -4.66 12.75 -10.11
N THR A 50 -5.92 12.63 -10.53
CA THR A 50 -6.54 11.34 -10.92
C THR A 50 -5.72 10.62 -11.98
N LYS A 51 -5.23 11.34 -13.00
CA LYS A 51 -4.41 10.76 -14.05
C LYS A 51 -3.06 10.25 -13.52
N LEU A 52 -2.42 11.01 -12.63
CA LEU A 52 -1.12 10.64 -12.04
C LEU A 52 -1.22 9.45 -11.09
N THR A 53 -2.33 9.29 -10.38
CA THR A 53 -2.51 8.22 -9.37
C THR A 53 -3.23 6.98 -9.90
N ALA A 54 -3.73 6.99 -11.14
CA ALA A 54 -4.55 5.92 -11.72
C ALA A 54 -3.94 4.52 -11.58
N GLU A 55 -2.65 4.37 -11.88
CA GLU A 55 -1.95 3.08 -11.80
C GLU A 55 -1.53 2.69 -10.36
N PRO A 56 -0.85 3.55 -9.58
CA PRO A 56 -0.34 3.17 -8.26
C PRO A 56 -1.43 3.00 -7.19
N ARG A 57 -2.61 3.64 -7.34
CA ARG A 57 -3.63 3.69 -6.28
C ARG A 57 -4.13 2.31 -5.81
N ARG A 58 -4.04 1.27 -6.66
CA ARG A 58 -4.47 -0.10 -6.34
C ARG A 58 -3.72 -0.72 -5.14
N TYR A 59 -2.54 -0.20 -4.80
CA TYR A 59 -1.73 -0.69 -3.69
C TYR A 59 -1.95 0.10 -2.39
N GLY A 60 -2.80 1.13 -2.41
CA GLY A 60 -2.97 2.05 -1.28
C GLY A 60 -1.73 2.89 -1.00
N PHE A 61 -1.82 3.75 0.01
CA PHE A 61 -0.67 4.54 0.46
C PHE A 61 0.20 3.68 1.38
N HIS A 62 1.47 3.46 1.01
CA HIS A 62 2.30 2.45 1.66
C HIS A 62 3.80 2.77 1.57
N ALA A 63 4.57 2.12 2.45
CA ALA A 63 6.01 1.99 2.36
C ALA A 63 6.38 0.62 1.79
N THR A 64 7.30 0.56 0.83
CA THR A 64 7.77 -0.70 0.27
C THR A 64 8.80 -1.36 1.20
N LEU A 65 8.51 -2.57 1.69
CA LEU A 65 9.46 -3.39 2.44
C LEU A 65 10.23 -4.34 1.51
N VAL A 66 9.51 -5.00 0.59
CA VAL A 66 10.09 -5.87 -0.43
C VAL A 66 9.42 -5.57 -1.77
N ALA A 67 10.25 -5.19 -2.76
CA ALA A 67 9.80 -4.91 -4.12
C ALA A 67 9.24 -6.18 -4.81
N PRO A 68 8.40 -6.06 -5.85
CA PRO A 68 7.71 -7.22 -6.42
C PRO A 68 8.64 -8.34 -6.93
N PHE A 69 8.39 -9.58 -6.49
CA PHE A 69 9.19 -10.78 -6.77
C PHE A 69 8.30 -11.98 -7.14
N HIS A 70 8.91 -13.06 -7.63
CA HIS A 70 8.24 -14.34 -7.89
C HIS A 70 8.70 -15.39 -6.86
N LEU A 71 7.83 -16.36 -6.55
CA LEU A 71 8.20 -17.53 -5.77
C LEU A 71 8.74 -18.61 -6.72
N GLU A 72 9.97 -19.09 -6.49
CA GLU A 72 10.59 -20.11 -7.35
C GLU A 72 10.30 -21.54 -6.89
N LYS A 73 10.60 -21.85 -5.61
CA LYS A 73 10.47 -23.19 -5.00
C LYS A 73 9.63 -23.16 -3.72
N ALA A 74 8.82 -22.13 -3.57
CA ALA A 74 7.97 -21.88 -2.41
C ALA A 74 6.54 -21.64 -2.88
N THR A 75 5.60 -21.92 -1.98
CA THR A 75 4.18 -21.65 -2.16
C THR A 75 3.81 -20.33 -1.48
N GLU A 76 2.63 -19.80 -1.80
CA GLU A 76 2.08 -18.65 -1.09
C GLU A 76 1.89 -18.93 0.42
N SER A 77 1.56 -20.17 0.78
CA SER A 77 1.47 -20.57 2.19
C SER A 77 2.81 -20.45 2.90
N ASP A 78 3.92 -20.81 2.24
CA ASP A 78 5.26 -20.65 2.81
C ASP A 78 5.63 -19.17 3.00
N LEU A 79 5.23 -18.31 2.05
CA LEU A 79 5.41 -16.86 2.16
C LEU A 79 4.63 -16.29 3.36
N LEU A 80 3.37 -16.69 3.53
CA LEU A 80 2.53 -16.23 4.65
C LEU A 80 3.07 -16.73 6.00
N ALA A 81 3.55 -17.98 6.07
CA ALA A 81 4.18 -18.51 7.27
C ALA A 81 5.47 -17.74 7.63
N ALA A 82 6.33 -17.47 6.65
CA ALA A 82 7.54 -16.68 6.85
C ALA A 82 7.23 -15.24 7.30
N LEU A 83 6.19 -14.60 6.74
CA LEU A 83 5.74 -13.28 7.18
C LEU A 83 5.25 -13.30 8.62
N SER A 84 4.47 -14.31 9.01
CA SER A 84 4.01 -14.49 10.39
C SER A 84 5.20 -14.59 11.36
N ASP A 85 6.18 -15.45 11.05
CA ASP A 85 7.38 -15.63 11.86
C ASP A 85 8.20 -14.34 12.00
N VAL A 86 8.38 -13.57 10.91
CA VAL A 86 9.07 -12.28 10.95
C VAL A 86 8.32 -11.30 11.84
N THR A 87 7.00 -11.16 11.68
CA THR A 87 6.20 -10.20 12.47
C THR A 87 6.15 -10.57 13.96
N HIS A 88 6.27 -11.86 14.30
CA HIS A 88 6.27 -12.31 15.69
C HIS A 88 7.63 -12.14 16.38
N ASN A 89 8.72 -12.25 15.61
CA ASN A 89 10.09 -12.23 16.15
C ASN A 89 10.82 -10.90 15.97
N THR A 90 10.23 -9.93 15.27
CA THR A 90 10.84 -8.61 15.02
C THR A 90 10.17 -7.56 15.88
N LEU A 91 10.95 -6.79 16.63
CA LEU A 91 10.42 -5.64 17.36
C LEU A 91 10.00 -4.52 16.38
N PRO A 92 8.91 -3.80 16.66
CA PRO A 92 8.55 -2.62 15.88
C PRO A 92 9.71 -1.61 15.84
N ILE A 93 9.94 -1.03 14.67
CA ILE A 93 10.90 0.05 14.49
C ILE A 93 10.15 1.37 14.62
N ASP A 94 10.64 2.26 15.49
CA ASP A 94 10.12 3.62 15.57
C ASP A 94 10.55 4.40 14.31
N ILE A 95 9.57 4.97 13.61
CA ILE A 95 9.75 5.77 12.40
C ILE A 95 9.69 7.28 12.68
N GLY A 96 9.58 7.66 13.95
CA GLY A 96 9.44 9.05 14.38
C GLY A 96 8.02 9.59 14.22
N PRO A 97 7.83 10.88 14.55
CA PRO A 97 6.52 11.53 14.42
C PRO A 97 6.09 11.67 12.96
N LEU A 98 4.78 11.51 12.74
CA LEU A 98 4.09 11.76 11.47
C LEU A 98 3.50 13.17 11.41
#